data_AF-A0AAD7V1E6-F1
#
_entry.id   AF-A0AAD7V1E6-F1
#
_cell.length_a   1.000
_cell.length_b   1.000
_cell.length_c   1.000
_cell.angle_alpha   90.00
_cell.angle_beta   90.00
_cell.angle_gamma   90.00
#
_symmetry.space_group_name_H-M   'P 1'
#
loop_
_entity.id
_entity.type
_entity.pdbx_description
1 polymer ?
#
loop_
_entity_poly.entity_id
_entity_poly.type
_entity_poly.pdbx_seq_one_letter_code
_entity_poly.pdbx_strand_id
1 'polypeptide(L)'
;MLHLLGVNLPDRKLVSTALQYFYGIGEPTAFKLCQELKFPQGVRVSELNEVQINDLTNKLASMTIETDLKRQVREHVMHHRNIGNYIGRRHAMSLPVRGQHTRNNAKTAKRLNGRWVQRRGYSVWSEAQASPLQRFFNNFGSF
;
A
#
# COMPACT_ATOMS: atom_id res chain seq x y z
N MET A 1 19.39 -16.55 -6.48
CA MET A 1 18.41 -15.59 -5.97
C MET A 1 17.44 -15.39 -7.10
N LEU A 2 16.17 -15.75 -6.92
CA LEU A 2 15.16 -15.60 -7.97
C LEU A 2 14.50 -14.22 -7.86
N HIS A 3 14.58 -13.42 -8.92
CA HIS A 3 13.89 -12.13 -9.02
C HIS A 3 12.64 -12.29 -9.89
N LEU A 4 11.47 -11.97 -9.34
CA LEU A 4 10.19 -12.17 -10.01
C LEU A 4 9.25 -11.00 -9.73
N LEU A 5 8.74 -10.37 -10.79
CA LEU A 5 7.82 -9.22 -10.73
C LEU A 5 8.27 -8.09 -9.77
N GLY A 6 9.58 -7.82 -9.69
CA GLY A 6 10.11 -6.78 -8.80
C GLY A 6 10.36 -7.22 -7.35
N VAL A 7 10.07 -8.47 -6.99
CA VAL A 7 10.30 -9.04 -5.66
C VAL A 7 11.42 -10.08 -5.70
N ASN A 8 12.24 -10.07 -4.66
CA ASN A 8 13.35 -11.00 -4.48
C ASN A 8 12.92 -12.19 -3.63
N LEU A 9 12.91 -13.38 -4.23
CA LEU A 9 12.60 -14.63 -3.56
C LEU A 9 13.89 -15.33 -3.08
N PRO A 10 13.97 -15.74 -1.81
CA PRO A 10 15.12 -16.47 -1.29
C PRO A 10 15.12 -17.92 -1.78
N ASP A 11 16.22 -18.35 -2.41
CA ASP A 11 16.35 -19.66 -3.06
C ASP A 11 16.13 -20.87 -2.14
N ARG A 12 16.57 -20.74 -0.88
CA ARG A 12 16.57 -21.84 0.11
C ARG A 12 15.19 -22.14 0.67
N LYS A 13 14.20 -21.28 0.42
CA LYS A 13 12.84 -21.45 0.96
C LYS A 13 12.00 -22.33 0.03
N LEU A 14 10.98 -22.94 0.64
CA LEU A 14 9.91 -23.63 -0.10
C LEU A 14 9.13 -22.62 -0.94
N VAL A 15 8.69 -23.03 -2.13
CA VAL A 15 7.94 -22.17 -3.04
C VAL A 15 6.67 -21.62 -2.39
N SER A 16 5.93 -22.45 -1.65
CA SER A 16 4.70 -22.04 -0.93
C SER A 16 4.94 -20.92 0.09
N THR A 17 6.07 -20.95 0.79
CA THR A 17 6.46 -19.90 1.75
C THR A 17 7.07 -18.69 1.04
N ALA A 18 7.82 -18.91 -0.03
CA ALA A 18 8.43 -17.84 -0.81
C ALA A 18 7.38 -16.95 -1.47
N LEU A 19 6.27 -17.52 -1.96
CA LEU A 19 5.18 -16.74 -2.56
C LEU A 19 4.51 -15.76 -1.59
N GLN A 20 4.59 -15.99 -0.28
CA GLN A 20 4.03 -15.09 0.73
C GLN A 20 4.84 -13.79 0.91
N TYR A 21 6.01 -13.69 0.28
CA TYR A 21 6.75 -12.43 0.22
C TYR A 21 6.05 -11.38 -0.65
N PHE A 22 5.21 -11.81 -1.60
CA PHE A 22 4.39 -10.90 -2.38
C PHE A 22 3.25 -10.34 -1.53
N TYR A 23 3.10 -9.02 -1.55
CA TYR A 23 1.98 -8.35 -0.92
C TYR A 23 0.66 -8.73 -1.60
N GLY A 24 -0.27 -9.23 -0.80
CA GLY A 24 -1.57 -9.72 -1.27
C GLY A 24 -1.67 -11.24 -1.35
N ILE A 25 -0.55 -11.97 -1.24
CA ILE A 25 -0.54 -13.44 -1.23
C ILE A 25 -0.35 -13.92 0.22
N GLY A 26 -1.38 -14.58 0.76
CA GLY A 26 -1.30 -15.32 2.01
C GLY A 26 -1.01 -16.81 1.80
N GLU A 27 -0.93 -17.55 2.89
CA GLU A 27 -0.78 -19.01 2.89
C GLU A 27 -1.83 -19.75 2.04
N PRO A 28 -3.16 -19.51 2.16
CA PRO A 28 -4.14 -20.28 1.40
C PRO A 28 -4.05 -20.01 -0.11
N THR A 29 -3.80 -18.76 -0.50
CA THR A 29 -3.62 -18.40 -1.91
C THR A 29 -2.33 -18.98 -2.49
N ALA A 30 -1.24 -19.00 -1.71
CA ALA A 30 0.01 -19.61 -2.14
C ALA A 30 -0.14 -21.13 -2.33
N PHE A 31 -0.83 -21.80 -1.41
CA PHE A 31 -1.11 -23.23 -1.53
C PHE A 31 -1.96 -23.54 -2.76
N LYS A 32 -3.02 -22.77 -2.99
CA LYS A 32 -3.87 -22.89 -4.18
C LYS A 32 -3.07 -22.69 -5.47
N LEU A 33 -2.18 -21.69 -5.53
CA LEU A 33 -1.30 -21.45 -6.68
C LEU A 33 -0.37 -22.65 -6.94
N CYS A 34 0.25 -23.19 -5.90
CA CYS A 34 1.10 -24.37 -6.03
C CYS A 34 0.32 -25.59 -6.55
N GLN A 35 -0.93 -25.78 -6.10
CA GLN A 35 -1.79 -26.86 -6.59
C GLN A 35 -2.18 -26.67 -8.06
N GLU A 36 -2.57 -25.45 -8.46
CA GLU A 36 -2.94 -25.14 -9.85
C GLU A 36 -1.77 -25.36 -10.81
N LEU A 37 -0.55 -24.98 -10.38
CA LEU A 37 0.68 -25.17 -11.15
C LEU A 37 1.31 -26.56 -10.98
N LYS A 38 0.65 -27.45 -10.21
CA LYS A 38 1.08 -28.83 -9.94
C LYS A 38 2.50 -28.93 -9.37
N PHE A 39 2.89 -27.96 -8.53
CA PHE A 39 4.18 -28.03 -7.83
C PHE A 39 4.14 -29.07 -6.71
N PRO A 40 5.16 -29.94 -6.61
CA PRO A 40 5.26 -30.87 -5.49
C PRO A 40 5.35 -30.14 -4.15
N GLN A 41 4.72 -30.71 -3.11
CA GLN A 41 4.84 -30.21 -1.75
C GLN A 41 6.27 -30.44 -1.25
N GLY A 42 7.06 -29.38 -1.11
CA GLY A 42 8.44 -29.45 -0.65
C GLY A 42 9.49 -28.91 -1.64
N VAL A 43 9.07 -28.53 -2.85
CA VAL A 43 9.99 -27.91 -3.82
C VAL A 43 10.52 -26.59 -3.31
N ARG A 44 11.83 -26.40 -3.46
CA ARG A 44 12.52 -25.13 -3.16
C ARG A 44 12.53 -24.22 -4.38
N VAL A 45 12.65 -22.93 -4.13
CA VAL A 45 12.74 -21.93 -5.20
C VAL A 45 13.94 -22.18 -6.12
N SER A 46 15.06 -22.70 -5.59
CA SER A 46 16.23 -23.08 -6.39
C SER A 46 15.99 -24.23 -7.38
N GLU A 47 14.96 -25.05 -7.17
CA GLU A 47 14.70 -26.27 -7.92
C GLU A 47 13.66 -26.05 -9.04
N LEU A 48 13.17 -24.83 -9.20
CA LEU A 48 12.19 -24.48 -10.24
C LEU A 48 12.85 -24.43 -11.62
N ASN A 49 12.19 -25.05 -12.59
CA ASN A 49 12.59 -24.96 -14.00
C ASN A 49 12.13 -23.64 -14.64
N GLU A 50 12.77 -23.20 -15.71
CA GLU A 50 12.43 -21.95 -16.43
C GLU A 50 10.98 -21.92 -16.92
N VAL A 51 10.47 -23.06 -17.41
CA VAL A 51 9.06 -23.19 -17.82
C VAL A 51 8.11 -22.95 -16.64
N GLN A 52 8.42 -23.55 -15.49
CA GLN A 52 7.62 -23.39 -14.28
C GLN A 52 7.66 -21.96 -13.74
N ILE A 53 8.81 -21.28 -13.87
CA ILE A 53 8.97 -19.87 -13.52
C ILE A 53 8.11 -19.00 -14.43
N ASN A 54 8.08 -19.29 -15.74
CA ASN A 54 7.23 -18.56 -16.69
C ASN A 54 5.75 -18.76 -16.41
N ASP A 55 5.31 -19.99 -16.15
CA ASP A 55 3.92 -20.29 -15.79
C ASP A 55 3.50 -19.58 -14.50
N LEU A 56 4.38 -19.59 -13.49
CA LEU A 56 4.17 -18.87 -12.24
C LEU A 56 4.08 -17.36 -12.48
N THR A 57 4.94 -16.80 -13.32
CA THR A 57 4.93 -15.38 -13.68
C THR A 57 3.63 -14.98 -14.37
N ASN A 58 3.19 -15.75 -15.35
CA ASN A 58 1.93 -15.51 -16.06
C ASN A 58 0.73 -15.55 -15.10
N LYS A 59 0.72 -16.51 -14.18
CA LYS A 59 -0.34 -16.63 -13.20
C LYS A 59 -0.35 -15.45 -12.22
N LEU A 60 0.81 -15.05 -11.72
CA LEU A 60 0.94 -13.91 -10.81
C LEU A 60 0.59 -12.58 -11.49
N ALA A 61 0.93 -12.40 -12.76
CA ALA A 61 0.58 -11.21 -13.53
C ALA A 61 -0.95 -11.05 -13.71
N SER A 62 -1.71 -12.14 -13.73
CA SER A 62 -3.17 -12.09 -13.80
C SER A 62 -3.85 -11.67 -12.49
N MET A 63 -3.12 -11.68 -11.37
CA MET A 63 -3.66 -11.39 -10.04
C MET A 63 -3.41 -9.93 -9.64
N THR A 64 -4.34 -9.34 -8.87
CA THR A 64 -4.14 -8.01 -8.28
C THR A 64 -3.22 -8.10 -7.06
N ILE A 65 -1.92 -7.96 -7.29
CA ILE A 65 -0.88 -8.08 -6.25
C ILE A 65 -0.05 -6.79 -6.14
N GLU A 66 0.76 -6.71 -5.09
CA GLU A 66 1.76 -5.65 -4.88
C GLU A 66 1.23 -4.23 -5.01
N THR A 67 1.70 -3.49 -6.01
CA THR A 67 1.44 -2.06 -6.19
C THR A 67 -0.03 -1.80 -6.47
N ASP A 68 -0.68 -2.66 -7.24
CA ASP A 68 -2.08 -2.50 -7.63
C ASP A 68 -2.98 -2.69 -6.40
N LEU A 69 -2.73 -3.72 -5.60
CA LEU A 69 -3.47 -3.94 -4.36
C LEU A 69 -3.21 -2.80 -3.34
N LYS A 70 -1.96 -2.33 -3.22
CA LYS A 70 -1.62 -1.17 -2.38
C LYS A 70 -2.34 0.09 -2.85
N ARG A 71 -2.47 0.30 -4.16
CA ARG A 71 -3.18 1.43 -4.76
C ARG A 71 -4.67 1.36 -4.46
N GLN A 72 -5.33 0.22 -4.69
CA GLN A 72 -6.75 0.02 -4.39
C GLN A 72 -7.05 0.31 -2.91
N VAL A 73 -6.24 -0.22 -1.99
CA VAL A 73 -6.40 0.05 -0.55
C VAL A 73 -6.27 1.55 -0.23
N ARG A 74 -5.33 2.26 -0.86
CA ARG A 74 -5.20 3.72 -0.70
C ARG A 74 -6.41 4.45 -1.25
N GLU A 75 -6.91 4.07 -2.42
CA GLU A 75 -8.09 4.67 -3.04
C GLU A 75 -9.32 4.49 -2.15
N HIS A 76 -9.51 3.33 -1.51
CA HIS A 76 -10.60 3.12 -0.54
C HIS A 76 -10.51 4.07 0.67
N VAL A 77 -9.30 4.27 1.22
CA VAL A 77 -9.09 5.21 2.34
C VAL A 77 -9.34 6.65 1.90
N MET A 78 -8.86 7.04 0.71
CA MET A 78 -9.08 8.38 0.16
C MET A 78 -10.56 8.63 -0.14
N HIS A 79 -11.28 7.62 -0.63
CA HIS A 79 -12.72 7.69 -0.84
C HIS A 79 -13.47 7.98 0.47
N HIS A 80 -13.19 7.24 1.55
CA HIS A 80 -13.78 7.52 2.87
C HIS A 80 -13.44 8.91 3.39
N ARG A 81 -12.24 9.41 3.10
CA ARG A 81 -11.81 10.76 3.47
C ARG A 81 -12.57 11.83 2.69
N ASN A 82 -12.71 11.67 1.37
CA ASN A 82 -13.41 12.62 0.51
C ASN A 82 -14.90 12.73 0.87
N ILE A 83 -15.53 11.61 1.25
CA ILE A 83 -16.90 11.61 1.78
C ILE A 83 -17.00 12.35 3.12
N GLY A 84 -15.92 12.35 3.93
CA GLY A 84 -15.93 12.99 5.25
C GLY A 84 -16.58 12.15 6.35
N ASN A 85 -16.71 10.82 6.15
CA ASN A 85 -17.30 9.94 7.15
C ASN A 85 -16.40 9.78 8.40
N TYR A 86 -16.92 9.13 9.45
CA TYR A 86 -16.16 8.89 10.69
C TYR A 86 -14.80 8.22 10.41
N ILE A 87 -14.77 7.17 9.58
CA ILE A 87 -13.57 6.42 9.22
C ILE A 87 -12.51 7.33 8.60
N GLY A 88 -12.89 8.14 7.61
CA GLY A 88 -12.03 9.08 6.91
C GLY A 88 -11.42 10.12 7.86
N ARG A 89 -12.23 10.68 8.78
CA ARG A 89 -11.73 11.60 9.82
C ARG A 89 -10.71 10.94 10.74
N ARG A 90 -10.93 9.68 11.15
CA ARG A 90 -9.99 8.93 12.00
C ARG A 90 -8.68 8.62 11.28
N HIS A 91 -8.73 8.28 9.99
CA HIS A 91 -7.53 8.13 9.17
C HIS A 91 -6.74 9.45 9.06
N ALA A 92 -7.42 10.57 8.81
CA ALA A 92 -6.78 11.89 8.73
C ALA A 92 -6.11 12.30 10.05
N MET A 93 -6.73 12.00 11.19
CA MET A 93 -6.19 12.28 12.53
C MET A 93 -5.16 11.24 13.00
N SER A 94 -4.84 10.22 12.20
CA SER A 94 -3.99 9.08 12.59
C SER A 94 -4.48 8.36 13.86
N LEU A 95 -5.79 8.25 14.05
CA LEU A 95 -6.38 7.58 15.20
C LEU A 95 -6.91 6.19 14.85
N PRO A 96 -7.16 5.33 15.85
CA PRO A 96 -7.86 4.07 15.64
C PRO A 96 -9.22 4.27 14.98
N VAL A 97 -9.51 3.43 13.98
CA VAL A 97 -10.69 3.55 13.10
C VAL A 97 -11.84 2.65 13.56
N ARG A 98 -11.53 1.49 14.15
CA ARG A 98 -12.49 0.44 14.52
C ARG A 98 -13.10 0.62 15.91
N GLY A 99 -13.45 1.85 16.30
CA GLY A 99 -14.11 2.13 17.59
C GLY A 99 -13.26 1.90 18.85
N GLN A 100 -11.94 1.79 18.71
CA GLN A 100 -11.05 1.50 19.85
C GLN A 100 -10.85 2.73 20.75
N HIS A 101 -10.67 2.49 22.04
CA HIS A 101 -10.34 3.52 23.04
C HIS A 101 -9.00 4.20 22.75
N THR A 102 -8.93 5.52 22.89
CA THR A 102 -7.75 6.32 22.50
C THR A 102 -7.00 7.00 23.63
N ARG A 103 -7.50 6.87 24.88
CA ARG A 103 -6.94 7.55 26.05
C ARG A 103 -5.49 7.16 26.35
N ASN A 104 -5.17 5.86 26.26
CA ASN A 104 -3.87 5.33 26.69
C ASN A 104 -3.10 4.64 25.53
N ASN A 105 -3.73 3.64 24.87
CA ASN A 105 -3.02 2.69 24.00
C ASN A 105 -3.36 2.84 22.50
N ALA A 106 -3.06 4.00 21.91
CA ALA A 106 -3.30 4.27 20.48
C ALA A 106 -2.01 4.39 19.63
N LYS A 107 -0.85 3.96 20.16
CA LYS A 107 0.48 4.21 19.56
C LYS A 107 0.63 3.66 18.14
N THR A 108 0.21 2.42 17.91
CA THR A 108 0.35 1.77 16.59
C THR A 108 -0.47 2.47 15.52
N ALA A 109 -1.72 2.85 15.82
CA ALA A 109 -2.58 3.60 14.91
C ALA A 109 -1.99 4.99 14.60
N LYS A 110 -1.52 5.71 15.63
CA LYS A 110 -0.84 7.00 15.47
C LYS A 110 0.40 6.91 14.57
N ARG A 111 1.14 5.81 14.66
CA ARG A 111 2.33 5.57 13.83
C ARG A 111 2.00 5.21 12.38
N LEU A 112 0.99 4.37 12.15
CA LEU A 112 0.77 3.72 10.84
C LEU A 112 -0.35 4.36 10.01
N ASN A 113 -1.43 4.84 10.63
CA ASN A 113 -2.64 5.28 9.91
C ASN A 113 -2.44 6.57 9.10
N GLY A 114 -1.48 7.43 9.49
CA GLY A 114 -1.13 8.65 8.76
C GLY A 114 0.15 8.58 7.94
N ARG A 115 0.85 7.44 7.90
CA ARG A 115 2.18 7.34 7.25
C ARG A 115 2.11 7.56 5.73
N TRP A 116 0.98 7.21 5.13
CA TRP A 116 0.75 7.25 3.68
C TRP A 116 0.15 8.58 3.19
N VAL A 117 -0.33 9.40 4.13
CA VAL A 117 -0.81 10.74 3.85
C VAL A 117 0.42 11.63 3.91
N GLN A 118 0.75 12.36 2.83
CA GLN A 118 1.73 13.43 2.93
C GLN A 118 1.34 14.32 4.12
N ARG A 119 2.21 14.41 5.13
CA ARG A 119 2.04 15.42 6.21
C ARG A 119 2.03 16.84 5.63
N ARG A 120 2.56 17.01 4.41
CA ARG A 120 2.58 18.25 3.63
C ARG A 120 1.30 18.34 2.81
N GLY A 121 0.36 19.17 3.23
CA GLY A 121 -0.83 19.46 2.43
C GLY A 121 -2.07 19.90 3.21
N TYR A 122 -2.05 19.80 4.54
CA TYR A 122 -3.08 20.42 5.38
C TYR A 122 -2.42 21.22 6.49
N SER A 123 -1.61 22.19 6.12
CA SER A 123 -1.66 23.46 6.84
C SER A 123 -3.10 23.97 6.71
N VAL A 124 -3.79 24.16 7.83
CA VAL A 124 -5.07 24.88 7.90
C VAL A 124 -4.89 26.38 7.61
N TRP A 125 -3.65 26.80 7.32
CA TRP A 125 -3.41 28.05 6.63
C TRP A 125 -3.99 27.89 5.23
N SER A 126 -5.23 28.34 5.05
CA SER A 126 -5.61 28.97 3.80
C SER A 126 -4.40 29.76 3.33
N GLU A 127 -3.95 29.60 2.09
CA GLU A 127 -3.14 30.63 1.44
C GLU A 127 -3.74 31.96 1.87
N ALA A 128 -3.01 32.72 2.69
CA ALA A 128 -3.46 34.02 3.12
C ALA A 128 -3.59 34.78 1.81
N GLN A 129 -4.82 34.90 1.31
CA GLN A 129 -5.07 35.67 0.11
C GLN A 129 -4.48 37.03 0.41
N ALA A 130 -3.47 37.43 -0.38
CA ALA A 130 -2.82 38.71 -0.21
C ALA A 130 -3.90 39.77 0.00
N SER A 131 -3.74 40.57 1.05
CA SER A 131 -4.76 41.56 1.40
C SER A 131 -5.08 42.41 0.17
N PRO A 132 -6.31 42.92 0.01
CA PRO A 132 -6.65 43.78 -1.12
C PRO A 132 -5.63 44.92 -1.33
N LEU A 133 -5.02 45.41 -0.25
CA LEU A 133 -3.92 46.39 -0.27
C LEU A 133 -2.61 45.82 -0.85
N GLN A 134 -2.20 44.61 -0.48
CA GLN A 134 -1.01 43.98 -1.07
C GLN A 134 -1.16 43.73 -2.58
N ARG A 135 -2.37 43.40 -3.05
CA ARG A 135 -2.66 43.25 -4.49
C ARG A 135 -2.59 44.59 -5.24
N PHE A 136 -3.03 45.67 -4.60
CA PHE A 136 -2.93 47.02 -5.14
C PHE A 136 -1.46 47.43 -5.33
N PHE A 137 -0.63 47.35 -4.31
CA PHE A 137 0.78 47.76 -4.41
C PHE A 137 1.60 46.95 -5.42
N ASN A 138 1.34 45.64 -5.55
CA ASN A 138 2.05 44.79 -6.52
C ASN A 138 1.71 45.11 -7.99
N ASN A 139 0.55 45.72 -8.27
CA ASN A 139 0.15 46.10 -9.63
C ASN A 139 0.70 47.46 -10.07
N PHE A 140 1.23 48.27 -9.14
CA PHE A 140 1.79 49.60 -9.44
C PHE A 140 3.33 49.64 -9.36
N GLY A 141 3.98 48.49 -9.13
CA GLY A 141 5.42 48.37 -8.96
C GLY A 141 6.19 47.89 -10.19
N SER A 142 6.00 48.55 -11.34
CA SER A 142 6.93 48.46 -12.47
C SER A 142 6.82 49.71 -13.33
N PHE A 143 7.48 50.78 -12.88
CA PHE A 143 8.04 51.84 -13.71
C PHE A 143 9.54 51.92 -13.40
#